data_AF-A0A6J6UWB0-F1
#
_entry.id   AF-A0A6J6UWB0-F1
#
_cell.length_a   1.000
_cell.length_b   1.000
_cell.length_c   1.000
_cell.angle_alpha   90.00
_cell.angle_beta   90.00
_cell.angle_gamma   90.00
#
_symmetry.space_group_name_H-M   'P 1'
#
loop_
_entity.id
_entity.type
_entity.pdbx_description
1 polymer ?
#
loop_
_entity_poly.entity_id
_entity_poly.type
_entity_poly.pdbx_seq_one_letter_code
_entity_poly.pdbx_strand_id
1 'polypeptide(L)'
;MGFNESIVAANAAACAMDSNKFIEMHEIIFQNQAPTENSGKWTKEFMISLGSKIGLTSMKFQNCVTDGNYALWTESVASYAAVKNVNSTPTVLINGKELNREAGEYSDPAKFQAALAAGGVK
;
A
#
# COMPACT_ATOMS: atom_id res chain seq x y z
N MET A 1 -17.24 -6.62 -15.24
CA MET A 1 -16.69 -5.64 -14.27
C MET A 1 -15.26 -6.06 -13.99
N GLY A 2 -14.29 -5.24 -14.41
CA GLY A 2 -12.87 -5.57 -14.30
C GLY A 2 -12.41 -5.52 -12.84
N PHE A 3 -11.85 -6.62 -12.35
CA PHE A 3 -11.26 -6.69 -11.02
C PHE A 3 -9.99 -5.82 -11.00
N ASN A 4 -10.02 -4.71 -10.25
CA ASN A 4 -8.82 -3.94 -9.98
C ASN A 4 -8.08 -4.57 -8.80
N GLU A 5 -7.12 -5.43 -9.11
CA GLU A 5 -6.30 -6.16 -8.15
C GLU A 5 -5.67 -5.27 -7.09
N SER A 6 -5.16 -4.10 -7.50
CA SER A 6 -4.54 -3.13 -6.59
C SER A 6 -5.55 -2.55 -5.60
N ILE A 7 -6.80 -2.31 -6.02
CA ILE A 7 -7.87 -1.84 -5.12
C ILE A 7 -8.20 -2.92 -4.08
N VAL A 8 -8.26 -4.18 -4.48
CA VAL A 8 -8.53 -5.30 -3.55
C VAL A 8 -7.42 -5.40 -2.50
N ALA A 9 -6.16 -5.35 -2.92
CA ALA A 9 -5.02 -5.42 -2.02
C ALA A 9 -4.95 -4.23 -1.06
N ALA A 10 -5.15 -3.01 -1.56
CA ALA A 10 -5.14 -1.80 -0.74
C ALA A 10 -6.35 -1.73 0.22
N ASN A 11 -7.54 -2.17 -0.21
CA ASN A 11 -8.69 -2.32 0.68
C ASN A 11 -8.38 -3.26 1.84
N ALA A 12 -7.72 -4.40 1.57
CA ALA A 12 -7.40 -5.36 2.62
C ALA A 12 -6.33 -4.84 3.59
N ALA A 13 -5.33 -4.10 3.09
CA ALA A 13 -4.38 -3.38 3.94
C ALA A 13 -5.10 -2.34 4.82
N ALA A 14 -6.06 -1.59 4.27
CA ALA A 14 -6.85 -0.64 5.03
C ALA A 14 -7.74 -1.31 6.10
N CYS A 15 -8.38 -2.43 5.78
CA CYS A 15 -9.10 -3.25 6.75
C CYS A 15 -8.21 -3.78 7.88
N ALA A 16 -6.92 -4.02 7.61
CA ALA A 16 -5.97 -4.44 8.64
C ALA A 16 -5.58 -3.29 9.59
N MET A 17 -5.68 -2.02 9.18
CA MET A 17 -5.44 -0.86 10.05
C MET A 17 -6.40 -0.83 11.24
N ASP A 18 -7.65 -1.25 11.07
CA ASP A 18 -8.64 -1.35 12.15
C ASP A 18 -8.20 -2.22 13.33
N SER A 19 -7.21 -3.09 13.11
CA SER A 19 -6.62 -3.98 14.10
C SER A 19 -5.13 -3.70 14.34
N ASN A 20 -4.62 -2.53 13.94
CA ASN A 20 -3.20 -2.17 14.01
C ASN A 20 -2.25 -3.15 13.29
N LYS A 21 -2.71 -3.83 12.24
CA LYS A 21 -1.94 -4.85 11.49
C LYS A 21 -1.61 -4.45 10.05
N PHE A 22 -1.60 -3.16 9.76
CA PHE A 22 -1.32 -2.65 8.42
C PHE A 22 0.06 -3.05 7.92
N ILE A 23 1.09 -2.91 8.76
CA ILE A 23 2.47 -3.21 8.36
C ILE A 23 2.61 -4.71 8.06
N GLU A 24 2.09 -5.58 8.91
CA GLU A 24 2.13 -7.02 8.66
C GLU A 24 1.34 -7.42 7.41
N MET A 25 0.19 -6.77 7.15
CA MET A 25 -0.59 -7.00 5.94
C MET A 25 0.14 -6.52 4.69
N HIS A 26 0.76 -5.34 4.76
CA HIS A 26 1.60 -4.79 3.69
C HIS A 26 2.76 -5.74 3.38
N GLU A 27 3.52 -6.15 4.39
CA GLU A 27 4.66 -7.06 4.22
C GLU A 27 4.26 -8.40 3.60
N ILE A 28 3.19 -9.03 4.10
CA ILE A 28 2.77 -10.34 3.57
C ILE A 28 2.24 -10.24 2.14
N ILE A 29 1.61 -9.12 1.74
CA ILE A 29 1.25 -8.87 0.35
C ILE A 29 2.53 -8.83 -0.51
N PHE A 30 3.51 -8.00 -0.14
CA PHE A 30 4.76 -7.88 -0.93
C PHE A 30 5.58 -9.18 -0.97
N GLN A 31 5.64 -9.95 0.12
CA GLN A 31 6.27 -11.28 0.14
C GLN A 31 5.59 -12.27 -0.81
N ASN A 32 4.32 -12.04 -1.13
CA ASN A 32 3.52 -12.84 -2.06
C ASN A 32 3.30 -12.12 -3.39
N GLN A 33 4.17 -11.16 -3.78
CA GLN A 33 4.01 -10.39 -5.02
C GLN A 33 3.77 -11.31 -6.23
N ALA A 34 2.80 -10.96 -7.08
CA ALA A 34 2.59 -11.66 -8.34
C ALA A 34 3.76 -11.37 -9.30
N PRO A 35 4.16 -12.35 -10.15
CA PRO A 35 5.24 -12.14 -11.11
C PRO A 35 4.87 -11.13 -12.21
N THR A 36 3.57 -10.92 -12.45
CA THR A 36 3.04 -9.99 -13.43
C THR A 36 1.89 -9.19 -12.84
N GLU A 37 1.63 -8.02 -13.40
CA GLU A 37 0.42 -7.25 -13.12
C GLU A 37 -0.82 -7.98 -13.65
N ASN A 38 -1.99 -7.70 -13.07
CA ASN A 38 -3.29 -8.25 -13.49
C ASN A 38 -3.29 -9.77 -13.60
N SER A 39 -2.60 -10.43 -12.68
CA SER A 39 -2.35 -11.89 -12.70
C SER A 39 -3.59 -12.73 -12.38
N GLY A 40 -4.64 -12.12 -11.82
CA GLY A 40 -5.79 -12.78 -11.22
C GLY A 40 -5.55 -13.28 -9.79
N LYS A 41 -4.35 -13.11 -9.24
CA LYS A 41 -3.96 -13.59 -7.90
C LYS A 41 -4.64 -12.81 -6.78
N TRP A 42 -4.86 -11.51 -6.96
CA TRP A 42 -5.23 -10.61 -5.87
C TRP A 42 -6.74 -10.55 -5.67
N THR A 43 -7.32 -11.68 -5.25
CA THR A 43 -8.74 -11.80 -4.93
C THR A 43 -9.01 -11.46 -3.45
N LYS A 44 -10.27 -11.17 -3.12
CA LYS A 44 -10.69 -10.91 -1.73
C LYS A 44 -10.43 -12.12 -0.83
N GLU A 45 -10.66 -13.32 -1.33
CA GLU A 45 -10.42 -14.59 -0.64
C GLU A 45 -8.92 -14.79 -0.37
N PHE A 46 -8.07 -14.46 -1.36
CA PHE A 46 -6.63 -14.53 -1.15
C PHE A 46 -6.15 -13.51 -0.12
N MET A 47 -6.70 -12.29 -0.12
CA MET A 47 -6.43 -11.29 0.93
C MET A 47 -6.85 -11.76 2.32
N ILE A 48 -8.01 -12.40 2.44
CA ILE A 48 -8.47 -12.98 3.71
C ILE A 48 -7.53 -14.10 4.18
N SER A 49 -7.06 -14.94 3.25
CA SER A 49 -6.07 -15.99 3.52
C SER A 49 -4.74 -15.43 4.03
N LEU A 50 -4.24 -14.36 3.40
CA LEU A 50 -3.03 -13.66 3.86
C LEU A 50 -3.24 -13.04 5.25
N GLY A 51 -4.37 -12.36 5.46
CA GLY A 51 -4.72 -11.81 6.78
C GLY A 51 -4.72 -12.88 7.88
N SER A 52 -5.25 -14.07 7.59
CA SER A 52 -5.26 -15.18 8.54
C SER A 52 -3.86 -15.62 8.96
N LYS A 53 -2.88 -15.61 8.03
CA LYS A 53 -1.47 -15.96 8.33
C LYS A 53 -0.79 -14.97 9.28
N ILE A 54 -1.28 -13.74 9.37
CA ILE A 54 -0.77 -12.69 10.28
C ILE A 54 -1.66 -12.47 11.50
N GLY A 55 -2.62 -13.38 11.75
CA GLY A 55 -3.50 -13.38 12.92
C GLY A 55 -4.81 -12.59 12.76
N LEU A 56 -5.16 -12.11 11.56
CA LEU A 56 -6.44 -11.44 11.29
C LEU A 56 -7.52 -12.47 10.91
N THR A 57 -8.08 -13.14 11.91
CA THR A 57 -9.11 -14.17 11.71
C THR A 57 -10.52 -13.72 12.05
N SER A 58 -10.68 -12.49 12.56
CA SER A 58 -11.99 -11.98 12.99
C SER A 58 -12.98 -11.86 11.82
N MET A 59 -14.26 -12.13 12.10
CA MET A 59 -15.34 -11.93 11.13
C MET A 59 -15.41 -10.46 10.66
N LYS A 60 -15.07 -9.50 11.54
CA LYS A 60 -14.99 -8.08 11.20
C LYS A 60 -14.01 -7.84 10.04
N PHE A 61 -12.80 -8.40 10.11
CA PHE A 61 -11.82 -8.26 9.04
C PHE A 61 -12.29 -8.94 7.75
N GLN A 62 -12.80 -10.17 7.85
CA GLN A 62 -13.28 -10.92 6.68
C GLN A 62 -14.39 -10.16 5.95
N ASN A 63 -15.37 -9.62 6.67
CA ASN A 63 -16.45 -8.83 6.10
C ASN A 63 -15.92 -7.52 5.50
N CYS A 64 -15.01 -6.82 6.19
CA CYS A 64 -14.40 -5.59 5.66
C CYS A 64 -13.74 -5.82 4.29
N VAL A 65 -13.00 -6.92 4.14
CA VAL A 65 -12.36 -7.28 2.86
C VAL A 65 -13.40 -7.69 1.82
N THR A 66 -14.37 -8.52 2.22
CA THR A 66 -15.42 -9.04 1.34
C THR A 66 -16.30 -7.93 0.79
N ASP A 67 -16.71 -7.01 1.64
CA ASP A 67 -17.63 -5.91 1.30
C ASP A 67 -16.89 -4.75 0.61
N GLY A 68 -15.55 -4.70 0.71
CA GLY A 68 -14.75 -3.66 0.10
C GLY A 68 -14.93 -2.31 0.80
N ASN A 69 -15.01 -2.29 2.13
CA ASN A 69 -15.37 -1.11 2.93
C ASN A 69 -14.47 0.12 2.68
N TYR A 70 -13.23 -0.09 2.24
CA TYR A 70 -12.25 0.94 1.90
C TYR A 70 -11.95 1.04 0.40
N ALA A 71 -12.72 0.38 -0.47
CA ALA A 71 -12.49 0.43 -1.92
C ALA A 71 -12.63 1.86 -2.46
N LEU A 72 -13.71 2.57 -2.11
CA LEU A 72 -13.93 3.97 -2.51
C LEU A 72 -12.85 4.90 -1.93
N TRP A 73 -12.44 4.66 -0.68
CA TRP A 73 -11.34 5.40 -0.09
C TRP A 73 -10.04 5.19 -0.88
N THR A 74 -9.74 3.95 -1.26
CA THR A 74 -8.56 3.61 -2.08
C THR A 74 -8.61 4.30 -3.45
N GLU A 75 -9.75 4.31 -4.12
CA GLU A 75 -9.95 5.04 -5.39
C GLU A 75 -9.73 6.55 -5.22
N SER A 76 -10.18 7.11 -4.10
CA SER A 76 -9.97 8.54 -3.79
C SER A 76 -8.49 8.86 -3.58
N VAL A 77 -7.70 7.95 -3.00
CA VAL A 77 -6.25 8.13 -2.83
C VAL A 77 -5.55 8.16 -4.18
N ALA A 78 -5.91 7.28 -5.11
CA ALA A 78 -5.36 7.29 -6.47
C ALA A 78 -5.70 8.59 -7.22
N SER A 79 -6.96 9.05 -7.10
CA SER A 79 -7.40 10.33 -7.67
C SER A 79 -6.63 11.51 -7.08
N TYR A 80 -6.41 11.51 -5.76
CA TYR A 80 -5.65 12.56 -5.08
C TYR A 80 -4.17 12.58 -5.50
N ALA A 81 -3.54 11.40 -5.64
CA ALA A 81 -2.17 11.29 -6.14
C ALA A 81 -2.03 11.93 -7.53
N ALA A 82 -2.99 11.70 -8.43
CA ALA A 82 -3.01 12.33 -9.74
C ALA A 82 -3.13 13.86 -9.66
N VAL A 83 -4.00 14.39 -8.78
CA VAL A 83 -4.10 15.85 -8.53
C VAL A 83 -2.80 16.44 -8.01
N LYS A 84 -2.01 15.65 -7.28
CA LYS A 84 -0.68 16.04 -6.77
C LYS A 84 0.45 15.79 -7.79
N ASN A 85 0.14 15.45 -9.03
CA ASN A 85 1.10 15.12 -10.09
C ASN A 85 2.03 13.96 -9.73
N VAL A 86 1.62 13.05 -8.84
CA VAL A 86 2.33 11.80 -8.58
C VAL A 86 1.99 10.83 -9.70
N ASN A 87 2.94 10.63 -10.62
CA ASN A 87 2.74 9.85 -11.85
C ASN A 87 3.51 8.53 -11.89
N SER A 88 4.28 8.22 -10.84
CA SER A 88 5.03 6.96 -10.74
C SER A 88 5.14 6.51 -9.29
N THR A 89 5.50 5.25 -9.10
CA THR A 89 5.78 4.68 -7.79
C THR A 89 7.20 4.09 -7.76
N PRO A 90 7.89 4.12 -6.61
CA PRO A 90 7.61 4.98 -5.46
C PRO A 90 7.94 6.46 -5.76
N THR A 91 7.18 7.38 -5.15
CA THR A 91 7.46 8.83 -5.10
C THR A 91 7.49 9.23 -3.63
N VAL A 92 8.55 9.94 -3.21
CA VAL A 92 8.78 10.30 -1.80
C VAL A 92 8.91 11.81 -1.70
N LEU A 93 8.15 12.43 -0.79
CA LEU A 93 8.24 13.85 -0.48
C LEU A 93 8.62 14.03 0.99
N ILE A 94 9.58 14.91 1.27
CA ILE A 94 9.93 15.36 2.62
C ILE A 94 9.53 16.83 2.73
N ASN A 95 8.57 17.14 3.61
CA ASN A 95 8.02 18.49 3.79
C ASN A 95 7.60 19.18 2.47
N GLY A 96 6.99 18.41 1.56
CA GLY A 96 6.51 18.91 0.26
C GLY A 96 7.56 18.98 -0.84
N LYS A 97 8.84 18.67 -0.55
CA LYS A 97 9.90 18.55 -1.55
C LYS A 97 10.05 17.09 -1.98
N GLU A 98 9.86 16.82 -3.25
CA GLU A 98 10.09 15.48 -3.82
C GLU A 98 11.58 15.13 -3.85
N LEU A 99 11.88 13.87 -3.54
CA LEU A 99 13.22 13.30 -3.63
C LEU A 99 13.53 12.82 -5.04
N ASN A 100 14.76 13.02 -5.46
CA ASN A 100 15.25 12.59 -6.76
C ASN A 100 15.44 11.07 -6.80
N ARG A 101 14.53 10.41 -7.51
CA ARG A 101 14.57 8.97 -7.81
C ARG A 101 15.85 8.52 -8.52
N GLU A 102 16.29 9.26 -9.53
CA GLU A 102 17.45 8.89 -10.37
C GLU A 102 18.76 9.01 -9.59
N ALA A 103 18.83 9.94 -8.64
CA ALA A 103 19.96 10.09 -7.74
C ALA A 103 20.00 9.02 -6.62
N GLY A 104 18.95 8.20 -6.51
CA GLY A 104 18.82 7.15 -5.50
C GLY A 104 18.61 7.68 -4.08
N GLU A 105 17.98 8.86 -3.94
CA GLU A 105 17.85 9.54 -2.64
C GLU A 105 17.02 8.76 -1.61
N TYR A 106 16.15 7.85 -2.04
CA TYR A 106 15.35 7.00 -1.15
C TYR A 106 15.70 5.51 -1.22
N SER A 107 16.53 5.08 -2.17
CA SER A 107 16.93 3.67 -2.31
C SER A 107 18.25 3.35 -1.61
N ASP A 108 19.05 4.37 -1.28
CA ASP A 108 20.24 4.25 -0.46
C ASP A 108 19.97 4.78 0.96
N PRO A 109 20.19 3.98 2.03
CA PRO A 109 19.91 4.40 3.40
C PRO A 109 20.65 5.67 3.84
N ALA A 110 21.91 5.84 3.45
CA ALA A 110 22.71 6.99 3.84
C ALA A 110 22.23 8.27 3.13
N LYS A 111 21.90 8.17 1.84
CA LYS A 111 21.29 9.28 1.10
C LYS A 111 19.91 9.64 1.64
N PHE A 112 19.11 8.64 2.01
CA PHE A 112 17.79 8.89 2.58
C PHE A 112 17.88 9.60 3.93
N GLN A 113 18.81 9.18 4.79
CA GLN A 113 19.09 9.88 6.04
C GLN A 113 19.55 11.32 5.82
N ALA A 114 20.42 11.55 4.83
CA ALA A 114 20.84 12.90 4.46
C ALA A 114 19.67 13.76 3.95
N ALA A 115 18.77 13.19 3.15
CA ALA A 115 17.59 13.85 2.63
C ALA A 115 16.59 14.22 3.76
N LEU A 116 16.40 13.33 4.74
CA LEU A 116 15.62 13.60 5.96
C LEU A 116 16.19 14.79 6.74
N ALA A 117 17.49 14.76 7.02
CA ALA A 117 18.16 15.84 7.74
C ALA A 117 18.08 17.18 6.98
N ALA A 118 18.30 17.17 5.66
CA ALA A 118 18.18 18.35 4.80
C ALA A 118 16.74 18.91 4.75
N GLY A 119 15.74 18.03 4.90
CA GLY A 119 14.34 18.40 5.02
C GLY A 119 13.93 18.88 6.41
N GLY A 120 14.82 18.84 7.41
CA GLY A 120 14.53 19.23 8.79
C GLY A 120 13.82 18.17 9.62
N VAL A 121 13.81 16.91 9.15
CA VAL A 121 13.35 15.75 9.94
C VAL A 121 14.51 15.29 10.82
N LYS A 122 14.25 15.19 12.13
CA LYS A 122 15.24 14.80 13.15
C LYS A 122 15.14 13.30 13.44
#